data_AF-A0A538N0L0-F1
#
_entry.id   AF-A0A538N0L0-F1
#
_cell.length_a   1.000
_cell.length_b   1.000
_cell.length_c   1.000
_cell.angle_alpha   90.00
_cell.angle_beta   90.00
_cell.angle_gamma   90.00
#
_symmetry.space_group_name_H-M   'P 1'
#
loop_
_entity.id
_entity.type
_entity.pdbx_description
1 polymer ?
#
loop_
_entity_poly.entity_id
_entity_poly.type
_entity_poly.pdbx_seq_one_letter_code
_entity_poly.pdbx_strand_id
1 'polypeptide(L)'
;MTTAPQDRAAEAFAAELARWRTERRLSKKQLANEMGFDPSYVSHVEGRRHRPTEDFARRAEAVLQADGEIWARYTEYEELRRGPRAGQPGTGPAVSEQWLPPGTGLVVEQETATLIYLDGVYRCTVSRGLYNAGPEPVIRYPVRIAVDRYPAEPERSNRYYREHPLTWEELAVTATFGADPAEPMRLRPIYDRDSFKEIWLLFENDQGRFPLYRGQRTTISYTYQVSEDKWGQWFQRAVRLPTRRLSVQLDFPASREPMVWGVQTSLTAESALRTPVERTPAGDRVRFVWSTEHPPMHTRYRLEWRFRSPVPGQREPDRPVAGTARASERMTSVGIVQRGDDRLRQPARSFDLPADEAHAHEVVGSLRAALDRIGELYPFGKGMGLAAPQLGLSWAAALVQPPDDEDEMVVLLNPRVVGSSSETDEQYEGCLSFFDVRGLVRRPLRLLVEHESYGGSRVITAFARGMARLVGHEIDHLEGKLYTDRMTPGTTLVPLEEYRGIGAPWRY
;
A
#
# COMPACT_ATOMS: atom_id res chain seq x y z
N MET A 1 -4.64 57.33 25.32
CA MET A 1 -3.71 56.19 25.28
C MET A 1 -4.21 55.25 24.21
N THR A 2 -3.53 55.20 23.07
CA THR A 2 -3.94 54.44 21.89
C THR A 2 -3.68 52.95 22.15
N THR A 3 -4.73 52.16 22.39
CA THR A 3 -4.61 50.71 22.56
C THR A 3 -4.16 50.05 21.26
N ALA A 4 -3.21 49.12 21.35
CA ALA A 4 -2.67 48.44 20.19
C ALA A 4 -3.79 47.74 19.40
N PRO A 5 -3.73 47.66 18.06
CA PRO A 5 -4.75 46.99 17.24
C PRO A 5 -5.08 45.57 17.72
N GLN A 6 -4.09 44.86 18.26
CA GLN A 6 -4.22 43.52 18.84
C GLN A 6 -5.08 43.51 20.13
N ASP A 7 -4.93 44.52 20.99
CA ASP A 7 -5.72 44.63 22.23
C ASP A 7 -7.19 44.92 21.93
N ARG A 8 -7.46 45.72 20.88
CA ARG A 8 -8.81 46.00 20.40
C ARG A 8 -9.48 44.75 19.80
N ALA A 9 -8.73 43.93 19.06
CA ALA A 9 -9.25 42.69 18.51
C ALA A 9 -9.50 41.63 19.61
N ALA A 10 -8.65 41.57 20.64
CA ALA A 10 -8.86 40.71 21.80
C ALA A 10 -10.11 41.11 22.59
N GLU A 11 -10.34 42.42 22.74
CA GLU A 11 -11.54 42.97 23.37
C GLU A 11 -12.80 42.69 22.55
N ALA A 12 -12.74 42.83 21.22
CA ALA A 12 -13.84 42.52 20.32
C ALA A 12 -14.24 41.04 20.39
N PHE A 13 -13.27 40.12 20.41
CA PHE A 13 -13.55 38.68 20.57
C PHE A 13 -14.21 38.38 21.92
N ALA A 14 -13.66 38.90 23.02
CA ALA A 14 -14.21 38.67 24.35
C ALA A 14 -15.64 39.22 24.52
N ALA A 15 -15.92 40.37 23.91
CA ALA A 15 -17.25 40.98 23.90
C ALA A 15 -18.26 40.15 23.09
N GLU A 16 -17.87 39.68 21.90
CA GLU A 16 -18.73 38.88 21.02
C GLU A 16 -19.11 37.54 21.68
N LEU A 17 -18.13 36.88 22.29
CA LEU A 17 -18.34 35.66 23.07
C LEU A 17 -19.31 35.88 24.24
N ALA A 18 -19.11 36.97 25.00
CA ALA A 18 -19.94 37.28 26.15
C ALA A 18 -21.39 37.64 25.75
N ARG A 19 -21.57 38.30 24.61
CA ARG A 19 -22.88 38.63 24.05
C ARG A 19 -23.66 37.36 23.69
N TRP A 20 -23.09 36.51 22.83
CA TRP A 20 -23.74 35.27 22.41
C TRP A 20 -24.03 34.33 23.59
N ARG A 21 -23.10 34.23 24.55
CA ARG A 21 -23.33 33.45 25.77
C ARG A 21 -24.55 33.97 26.57
N THR A 22 -24.70 35.29 26.67
CA THR A 22 -25.80 35.92 27.41
C THR A 22 -27.13 35.78 26.67
N GLU A 23 -27.12 35.91 25.33
CA GLU A 23 -28.31 35.69 24.48
C GLU A 23 -28.83 34.26 24.58
N ARG A 24 -27.91 33.28 24.63
CA ARG A 24 -28.24 31.86 24.87
C ARG A 24 -28.52 31.51 26.34
N ARG A 25 -28.50 32.51 27.24
CA ARG A 25 -28.75 32.38 28.69
C ARG A 25 -27.86 31.33 29.39
N LEU A 26 -26.64 31.15 28.89
CA LEU A 26 -25.67 30.23 29.50
C LEU A 26 -24.81 30.95 30.54
N SER A 27 -24.65 30.34 31.71
CA SER A 27 -23.58 30.75 32.63
C SER A 27 -22.21 30.39 32.04
N LYS A 28 -21.15 31.07 32.48
CA LYS A 28 -19.77 30.75 32.07
C LYS A 28 -19.41 29.28 32.34
N LYS A 29 -19.91 28.74 33.46
CA LYS A 29 -19.74 27.33 33.86
C LYS A 29 -20.47 26.37 32.92
N GLN A 30 -21.70 26.70 32.52
CA GLN A 30 -22.46 25.87 31.57
C GLN A 30 -21.82 25.88 30.18
N LEU A 31 -21.45 27.05 29.67
CA LEU A 31 -20.75 27.16 28.39
C LEU A 31 -19.43 26.38 28.42
N ALA A 32 -18.64 26.50 29.49
CA ALA A 32 -17.40 25.74 29.64
C ALA A 32 -17.66 24.23 29.62
N ASN A 33 -18.65 23.75 30.38
CA ASN A 33 -19.02 22.33 30.40
C ASN A 33 -19.47 21.83 29.03
N GLU A 34 -20.31 22.58 28.31
CA GLU A 34 -20.79 22.21 26.97
C GLU A 34 -19.68 22.22 25.93
N MET A 35 -18.69 23.10 26.07
CA MET A 35 -17.51 23.12 25.21
C MET A 35 -16.41 22.13 25.64
N GLY A 36 -16.52 21.51 26.82
CA GLY A 36 -15.50 20.63 27.39
C GLY A 36 -14.25 21.36 27.91
N PHE A 37 -14.39 22.60 28.37
CA PHE A 37 -13.34 23.38 29.03
C PHE A 37 -13.57 23.50 30.55
N ASP A 38 -12.50 23.81 31.27
CA ASP A 38 -12.62 24.20 32.68
C ASP A 38 -13.45 25.50 32.82
N PRO A 39 -14.39 25.59 33.78
CA PRO A 39 -15.19 26.80 34.04
C PRO A 39 -14.39 28.09 34.20
N SER A 40 -13.15 28.00 34.69
CA SER A 40 -12.26 29.16 34.82
C SER A 40 -11.80 29.70 33.46
N TYR A 41 -11.69 28.85 32.44
CA TYR A 41 -11.17 29.21 31.12
C TYR A 41 -12.08 30.18 30.36
N VAL A 42 -13.40 29.96 30.33
CA VAL A 42 -14.37 30.92 29.76
C VAL A 42 -14.29 32.26 30.48
N SER A 43 -14.19 32.24 31.81
CA SER A 43 -14.07 33.47 32.60
C SER A 43 -12.76 34.21 32.33
N HIS A 44 -11.68 33.48 32.07
CA HIS A 44 -10.38 34.05 31.77
C HIS A 44 -10.28 34.61 30.35
N VAL A 45 -10.93 33.99 29.37
CA VAL A 45 -11.00 34.48 28.00
C VAL A 45 -11.87 35.73 27.94
N GLU A 46 -13.06 35.72 28.53
CA GLU A 46 -13.89 36.94 28.63
C GLU A 46 -13.23 38.05 29.46
N GLY A 47 -12.47 37.66 30.49
CA GLY A 47 -11.69 38.59 31.32
C GLY A 47 -10.38 39.04 30.67
N ARG A 48 -10.07 38.60 29.44
CA ARG A 48 -8.83 38.87 28.69
C ARG A 48 -7.54 38.50 29.45
N ARG A 49 -7.65 37.61 30.44
CA ARG A 49 -6.51 37.06 31.19
C ARG A 49 -5.86 35.91 30.43
N HIS A 50 -6.65 35.20 29.63
CA HIS A 50 -6.18 34.15 28.73
C HIS A 50 -6.57 34.47 27.30
N ARG A 51 -5.75 33.98 26.38
CA ARG A 51 -6.00 34.12 24.94
C ARG A 51 -6.97 33.04 24.49
N PRO A 52 -7.96 33.36 23.64
CA PRO A 52 -8.77 32.33 23.03
C PRO A 52 -7.89 31.47 22.11
N THR A 53 -8.09 30.17 22.16
CA THR A 53 -7.51 29.23 21.19
C THR A 53 -8.51 29.00 20.07
N GLU A 54 -8.02 28.50 18.92
CA GLU A 54 -8.90 28.16 17.79
C GLU A 54 -9.98 27.14 18.19
N ASP A 55 -9.60 26.11 18.94
CA ASP A 55 -10.50 25.08 19.45
C ASP A 55 -11.58 25.69 20.37
N PHE A 56 -11.20 26.64 21.22
CA PHE A 56 -12.15 27.37 22.06
C PHE A 56 -13.13 28.20 21.23
N ALA A 57 -12.65 28.95 20.23
CA ALA A 57 -13.49 29.78 19.38
C ALA A 57 -14.48 28.94 18.54
N ARG A 58 -14.05 27.81 17.98
CA ARG A 58 -14.92 26.90 17.21
C ARG A 58 -15.96 26.20 18.07
N ARG A 59 -15.60 25.79 19.28
CA ARG A 59 -16.55 25.16 20.21
C ARG A 59 -17.56 26.18 20.73
N ALA A 60 -17.11 27.41 21.00
CA ALA A 60 -18.01 28.50 21.34
C ALA A 60 -18.99 28.81 20.20
N GLU A 61 -18.51 28.88 18.97
CA GLU A 61 -19.33 29.05 17.76
C GLU A 61 -20.39 27.94 17.61
N ALA A 62 -20.00 26.68 17.78
CA ALA A 62 -20.90 25.54 17.65
C ALA A 62 -21.94 25.45 18.78
N VAL A 63 -21.51 25.66 20.03
CA VAL A 63 -22.39 25.58 21.21
C VAL A 63 -23.35 26.77 21.25
N LEU A 64 -22.87 27.97 20.89
CA LEU A 64 -23.68 29.19 20.91
C LEU A 64 -24.47 29.41 19.63
N GLN A 65 -24.20 28.62 18.57
CA GLN A 65 -24.81 28.77 17.24
C GLN A 65 -24.76 30.24 16.80
N ALA A 66 -23.54 30.77 16.68
CA ALA A 66 -23.27 32.20 16.53
C ALA A 66 -23.14 32.66 15.06
N ASP A 67 -23.63 31.85 14.12
CA ASP A 67 -23.67 32.11 12.68
C ASP A 67 -22.35 32.63 12.07
N GLY A 68 -21.22 32.23 12.64
CA GLY A 68 -19.86 32.56 12.20
C GLY A 68 -19.27 33.84 12.81
N GLU A 69 -20.00 34.54 13.67
CA GLU A 69 -19.57 35.84 14.21
C GLU A 69 -18.44 35.71 15.24
N ILE A 70 -18.48 34.67 16.08
CA ILE A 70 -17.39 34.39 17.04
C ILE A 70 -16.13 33.97 16.27
N TRP A 71 -16.33 33.17 15.21
CA TRP A 71 -15.25 32.75 14.33
C TRP A 71 -14.60 33.92 13.57
N ALA A 72 -15.39 34.87 13.08
CA ALA A 72 -14.88 36.06 12.40
C ALA A 72 -14.00 36.91 13.33
N ARG A 73 -14.44 37.13 14.57
CA ARG A 73 -13.68 37.88 15.59
C ARG A 73 -12.38 37.18 15.99
N TYR A 74 -12.38 35.85 16.05
CA TYR A 74 -11.16 35.07 16.33
C TYR A 74 -10.14 35.21 15.20
N THR A 75 -10.61 35.17 13.96
CA THR A 75 -9.75 35.30 12.77
C THR A 75 -9.09 36.67 12.71
N GLU A 76 -9.85 37.74 12.92
CA GLU A 76 -9.36 39.12 13.01
C GLU A 76 -8.32 39.30 14.14
N TYR A 77 -8.59 38.69 15.30
CA TYR A 77 -7.66 38.66 16.43
C TYR A 77 -6.33 37.97 16.08
N GLU A 78 -6.37 36.80 15.43
CA GLU A 78 -5.16 36.07 15.03
C GLU A 78 -4.36 36.78 13.94
N GLU A 79 -5.02 37.38 12.95
CA GLU A 79 -4.37 38.13 11.88
C GLU A 79 -3.59 39.33 12.40
N LEU A 80 -4.23 40.13 13.27
CA LEU A 80 -3.58 41.27 13.91
C LEU A 80 -2.48 40.85 14.87
N ARG A 81 -2.63 39.70 15.54
CA ARG A 81 -1.61 39.14 16.45
C ARG A 81 -0.35 38.69 15.72
N ARG A 82 -0.49 38.06 14.54
CA ARG A 82 0.66 37.53 13.79
C ARG A 82 1.57 38.65 13.26
N GLY A 83 1.01 39.82 12.95
CA GLY A 83 1.74 40.98 12.44
C GLY A 83 2.43 40.72 11.09
N PRO A 84 2.88 41.75 10.35
CA PRO A 84 3.71 41.55 9.18
C PRO A 84 5.16 41.35 9.65
N ARG A 85 5.67 40.11 9.64
CA ARG A 85 7.10 39.86 9.88
C ARG A 85 7.76 38.96 8.85
N ALA A 86 8.79 39.57 8.26
CA ALA A 86 9.90 39.01 7.51
C ALA A 86 10.51 37.77 8.17
N GLY A 87 10.93 36.81 7.33
CA GLY A 87 11.77 35.68 7.72
C GLY A 87 11.05 34.34 7.79
N GLN A 88 10.47 33.88 6.68
CA GLN A 88 10.27 32.45 6.42
C GLN A 88 11.05 32.06 5.15
N PRO A 89 11.86 30.99 5.16
CA PRO A 89 12.40 30.45 3.93
C PRO A 89 11.27 29.77 3.15
N GLY A 90 11.00 30.29 1.95
CA GLY A 90 10.28 29.59 0.90
C GLY A 90 8.75 29.72 0.91
N THR A 91 8.25 30.88 0.47
CA THR A 91 6.99 30.93 -0.29
C THR A 91 7.17 30.14 -1.59
N GLY A 92 6.94 28.83 -1.54
CA GLY A 92 6.43 28.13 -2.71
C GLY A 92 5.02 28.62 -3.02
N PRO A 93 4.56 28.56 -4.27
CA PRO A 93 3.23 29.06 -4.65
C PRO A 93 2.13 28.38 -3.83
N ALA A 94 1.02 29.08 -3.63
CA ALA A 94 -0.19 28.54 -3.02
C ALA A 94 -0.54 27.20 -3.69
N VAL A 95 -0.76 26.17 -2.87
CA VAL A 95 -1.30 24.90 -3.36
C VAL A 95 -2.67 25.22 -3.95
N SER A 96 -2.79 25.13 -5.27
CA SER A 96 -4.08 25.18 -5.94
C SER A 96 -4.97 24.09 -5.35
N GLU A 97 -6.20 24.44 -4.98
CA GLU A 97 -7.24 23.56 -4.40
C GLU A 97 -7.65 22.39 -5.34
N GLN A 98 -6.93 22.15 -6.43
CA GLN A 98 -7.18 21.13 -7.45
C GLN A 98 -6.41 19.80 -7.25
N TRP A 99 -5.75 19.59 -6.10
CA TRP A 99 -4.86 18.43 -5.88
C TRP A 99 -5.27 17.52 -4.70
N LEU A 100 -6.57 17.41 -4.40
CA LEU A 100 -7.07 16.51 -3.36
C LEU A 100 -8.16 15.60 -3.92
N PRO A 101 -8.02 14.28 -3.85
CA PRO A 101 -9.13 13.36 -4.03
C PRO A 101 -10.23 13.67 -2.98
N PRO A 102 -11.52 13.52 -3.32
CA PRO A 102 -12.61 13.69 -2.35
C PRO A 102 -12.36 12.87 -1.08
N GLY A 103 -12.43 13.49 0.10
CA GLY A 103 -12.29 12.82 1.40
C GLY A 103 -10.87 12.71 1.99
N THR A 104 -9.81 13.17 1.31
CA THR A 104 -8.43 13.09 1.85
C THR A 104 -7.96 14.45 2.40
N GLY A 105 -7.97 14.59 3.72
CA GLY A 105 -7.60 15.85 4.40
C GLY A 105 -6.12 15.99 4.82
N LEU A 106 -5.30 14.95 4.71
CA LEU A 106 -3.95 14.95 5.30
C LEU A 106 -2.87 14.76 4.23
N VAL A 107 -1.88 15.66 4.23
CA VAL A 107 -0.75 15.68 3.30
C VAL A 107 0.54 15.43 4.07
N VAL A 108 1.42 14.59 3.52
CA VAL A 108 2.79 14.39 4.00
C VAL A 108 3.71 15.34 3.23
N GLU A 109 4.12 16.45 3.82
CA GLU A 109 5.02 17.40 3.17
C GLU A 109 6.44 16.82 3.02
N GLN A 110 6.90 16.02 3.98
CA GLN A 110 8.19 15.35 3.89
C GLN A 110 8.16 14.06 4.71
N GLU A 111 8.61 12.95 4.13
CA GLU A 111 8.90 11.71 4.83
C GLU A 111 10.39 11.41 4.76
N THR A 112 10.99 11.07 5.90
CA THR A 112 12.35 10.53 5.97
C THR A 112 12.32 9.23 6.77
N ALA A 113 12.64 8.13 6.09
CA ALA A 113 12.72 6.80 6.68
C ALA A 113 14.17 6.35 6.74
N THR A 114 14.70 6.14 7.95
CA THR A 114 16.08 5.74 8.18
C THR A 114 16.13 4.34 8.77
N LEU A 115 16.91 3.46 8.16
CA LEU A 115 17.19 2.11 8.64
C LEU A 115 18.69 1.98 8.95
N ILE A 116 19.02 1.70 10.21
CA ILE A 116 20.41 1.56 10.68
C ILE A 116 20.60 0.11 11.13
N TYR A 117 21.64 -0.55 10.61
CA TYR A 117 22.07 -1.86 11.11
C TYR A 117 23.15 -1.71 12.18
N LEU A 118 22.86 -2.22 13.39
CA LEU A 118 23.74 -2.22 14.55
C LEU A 118 23.78 -3.65 15.11
N ASP A 119 24.93 -4.32 14.92
CA ASP A 119 25.24 -5.62 15.55
C ASP A 119 24.10 -6.65 15.50
N GLY A 120 23.58 -6.91 14.31
CA GLY A 120 22.51 -7.89 14.09
C GLY A 120 21.10 -7.36 14.34
N VAL A 121 20.93 -6.09 14.67
CA VAL A 121 19.62 -5.45 14.85
C VAL A 121 19.45 -4.30 13.86
N TYR A 122 18.28 -4.24 13.23
CA TYR A 122 17.86 -3.13 12.41
C TYR A 122 17.01 -2.17 13.25
N ARG A 123 17.46 -0.92 13.39
CA ARG A 123 16.68 0.17 13.99
C ARG A 123 16.11 1.06 12.89
N CYS A 124 14.79 1.19 12.86
CA CYS A 124 14.07 1.98 11.88
C CYS A 124 13.45 3.21 12.54
N THR A 125 13.73 4.39 12.02
CA THR A 125 13.10 5.65 12.43
C THR A 125 12.44 6.28 11.23
N VAL A 126 11.16 6.65 11.36
CA VAL A 126 10.40 7.34 10.32
C VAL A 126 9.93 8.67 10.86
N SER A 127 10.31 9.76 10.19
CA SER A 127 9.84 11.11 10.47
C SER A 127 8.95 11.62 9.34
N ARG A 128 7.81 12.24 9.67
CA ARG A 128 6.85 12.78 8.71
C ARG A 128 6.43 14.19 9.10
N GLY A 129 6.69 15.16 8.22
CA GLY A 129 6.04 16.47 8.23
C GLY A 129 4.63 16.34 7.68
N LEU A 130 3.62 16.63 8.50
CA LEU A 130 2.20 16.51 8.17
C LEU A 130 1.58 17.90 8.04
N TYR A 131 0.69 18.06 7.07
CA TYR A 131 -0.16 19.23 6.87
C TYR A 131 -1.62 18.80 6.76
N ASN A 132 -2.49 19.31 7.62
CA ASN A 132 -3.92 19.05 7.53
C ASN A 132 -4.59 20.06 6.58
N ALA A 133 -4.92 19.63 5.37
CA ALA A 133 -5.70 20.37 4.39
C ALA A 133 -7.22 20.18 4.55
N GLY A 134 -7.65 19.18 5.33
CA GLY A 134 -9.04 18.78 5.48
C GLY A 134 -9.82 19.60 6.51
N PRO A 135 -11.16 19.50 6.49
CA PRO A 135 -12.03 20.19 7.44
C PRO A 135 -11.97 19.58 8.85
N GLU A 136 -11.73 18.27 8.95
CA GLU A 136 -11.73 17.52 10.21
C GLU A 136 -10.36 17.51 10.88
N PRO A 137 -10.28 17.60 12.22
CA PRO A 137 -9.04 17.46 12.95
C PRO A 137 -8.52 16.01 12.89
N VAL A 138 -7.20 15.86 12.66
CA VAL A 138 -6.54 14.56 12.68
C VAL A 138 -6.15 14.22 14.11
N ILE A 139 -6.79 13.18 14.65
CA ILE A 139 -6.59 12.71 16.03
C ILE A 139 -5.74 11.44 16.13
N ARG A 140 -5.45 10.79 15.00
CA ARG A 140 -4.67 9.55 14.93
C ARG A 140 -4.00 9.38 13.57
N TYR A 141 -2.88 8.68 13.56
CA TYR A 141 -2.14 8.34 12.34
C TYR A 141 -1.85 6.82 12.28
N PRO A 142 -2.19 6.11 11.19
CA PRO A 142 -1.95 4.66 11.07
C PRO A 142 -0.49 4.37 10.72
N VAL A 143 0.12 3.45 11.46
CA VAL A 143 1.45 2.90 11.16
C VAL A 143 1.34 1.39 11.04
N ARG A 144 1.95 0.84 9.98
CA ARG A 144 2.12 -0.60 9.78
C ARG A 144 3.61 -0.92 9.80
N ILE A 145 4.00 -1.84 10.68
CA ILE A 145 5.35 -2.41 10.76
C ILE A 145 5.23 -3.86 10.29
N ALA A 146 5.89 -4.21 9.19
CA ALA A 146 5.83 -5.55 8.62
C ALA A 146 7.24 -6.04 8.33
N VAL A 147 7.48 -7.31 8.59
CA VAL A 147 8.77 -7.97 8.38
C VAL A 147 8.57 -9.22 7.55
N ASP A 148 9.58 -9.54 6.75
CA ASP A 148 9.62 -10.77 5.98
C ASP A 148 11.07 -11.19 5.79
N ARG A 149 11.47 -12.29 6.43
CA ARG A 149 12.84 -12.79 6.40
C ARG A 149 13.14 -13.49 5.08
N TYR A 150 12.15 -14.20 4.54
CA TYR A 150 12.26 -14.99 3.32
C TYR A 150 11.17 -14.58 2.33
N PRO A 151 11.20 -13.34 1.80
CA PRO A 151 10.14 -12.82 0.93
C PRO A 151 9.97 -13.60 -0.38
N ALA A 152 10.96 -14.40 -0.76
CA ALA A 152 10.88 -15.32 -1.91
C ALA A 152 10.31 -16.70 -1.57
N GLU A 153 10.12 -17.02 -0.28
CA GLU A 153 9.66 -18.31 0.24
C GLU A 153 8.51 -18.11 1.27
N PRO A 154 7.29 -17.74 0.84
CA PRO A 154 6.20 -17.35 1.75
C PRO A 154 5.84 -18.41 2.80
N GLU A 155 5.87 -19.71 2.45
CA GLU A 155 5.62 -20.79 3.41
C GLU A 155 6.70 -20.86 4.50
N ARG A 156 7.96 -20.62 4.13
CA ARG A 156 9.08 -20.56 5.06
C ARG A 156 8.92 -19.37 5.99
N SER A 157 8.58 -18.21 5.46
CA SER A 157 8.28 -17.03 6.28
C SER A 157 7.10 -17.28 7.21
N ASN A 158 5.98 -17.83 6.71
CA ASN A 158 4.80 -18.12 7.52
C ASN A 158 5.08 -19.15 8.62
N ARG A 159 5.88 -20.19 8.35
CA ARG A 159 6.34 -21.12 9.39
C ARG A 159 7.27 -20.43 10.38
N TYR A 160 8.26 -19.69 9.88
CA TYR A 160 9.24 -18.97 10.69
C TYR A 160 8.59 -18.01 11.67
N TYR A 161 7.62 -17.20 11.24
CA TYR A 161 6.96 -16.24 12.14
C TYR A 161 5.95 -16.90 13.09
N ARG A 162 5.33 -18.02 12.71
CA ARG A 162 4.53 -18.80 13.67
C ARG A 162 5.38 -19.34 14.82
N GLU A 163 6.62 -19.76 14.52
CA GLU A 163 7.58 -20.28 15.51
C GLU A 163 8.32 -19.15 16.24
N HIS A 164 8.53 -18.01 15.58
CA HIS A 164 9.29 -16.87 16.06
C HIS A 164 8.51 -15.56 15.83
N PRO A 165 7.37 -15.36 16.50
CA PRO A 165 6.50 -14.22 16.25
C PRO A 165 7.23 -12.92 16.55
N LEU A 166 6.97 -11.89 15.74
CA LEU A 166 7.36 -10.52 16.04
C LEU A 166 6.60 -10.06 17.29
N THR A 167 7.28 -9.58 18.33
CA THR A 167 6.63 -9.16 19.58
C THR A 167 6.70 -7.65 19.77
N TRP A 168 5.80 -7.09 20.59
CA TRP A 168 5.85 -5.67 20.95
C TRP A 168 7.09 -5.30 21.76
N GLU A 169 7.54 -6.21 22.62
CA GLU A 169 8.76 -6.04 23.42
C GLU A 169 9.99 -5.94 22.52
N GLU A 170 10.11 -6.84 21.54
CA GLU A 170 11.20 -6.78 20.56
C GLU A 170 11.17 -5.47 19.77
N LEU A 171 9.97 -5.08 19.30
CA LEU A 171 9.81 -3.88 18.49
C LEU A 171 10.19 -2.60 19.23
N ALA A 172 9.99 -2.56 20.55
CA ALA A 172 10.27 -1.41 21.41
C ALA A 172 9.78 -0.07 20.79
N VAL A 173 8.54 -0.08 20.28
CA VAL A 173 8.02 1.04 19.48
C VAL A 173 7.90 2.30 20.34
N THR A 174 8.46 3.40 19.87
CA THR A 174 8.24 4.73 20.44
C THR A 174 7.76 5.68 19.35
N ALA A 175 6.98 6.70 19.74
CA ALA A 175 6.55 7.74 18.82
C ALA A 175 6.47 9.10 19.51
N THR A 176 6.71 10.16 18.75
CA THR A 176 6.70 11.55 19.21
C THR A 176 5.99 12.47 18.22
N PHE A 177 5.51 13.59 18.73
CA PHE A 177 4.86 14.69 18.03
C PHE A 177 5.61 15.99 18.29
N GLY A 178 5.75 16.84 17.26
CA GLY A 178 6.49 18.11 17.33
C GLY A 178 7.98 17.97 17.02
N ALA A 179 8.67 19.11 16.91
CA ALA A 179 10.08 19.18 16.53
C ALA A 179 11.00 19.51 17.71
N ASP A 180 10.55 20.29 18.71
CA ASP A 180 11.35 20.65 19.90
C ASP A 180 10.51 21.39 20.98
N PRO A 181 10.38 20.86 22.22
CA PRO A 181 10.64 19.47 22.57
C PRO A 181 9.60 18.57 21.89
N ALA A 182 10.01 17.40 21.43
CA ALA A 182 9.08 16.42 20.90
C ALA A 182 8.33 15.73 22.05
N GLU A 183 7.00 15.74 22.01
CA GLU A 183 6.16 15.11 23.02
C GLU A 183 5.89 13.64 22.67
N PRO A 184 5.90 12.71 23.64
CA PRO A 184 5.56 11.32 23.38
C PRO A 184 4.11 11.20 22.89
N MET A 185 3.85 10.23 22.01
CA MET A 185 2.51 9.89 21.54
C MET A 185 2.06 8.56 22.14
N ARG A 186 0.80 8.47 22.54
CA ARG A 186 0.19 7.20 22.95
C ARG A 186 0.00 6.28 21.73
N LEU A 187 0.38 5.01 21.89
CA LEU A 187 0.24 3.98 20.87
C LEU A 187 -1.01 3.13 21.18
N ARG A 188 -1.82 2.83 20.17
CA ARG A 188 -2.93 1.87 20.30
C ARG A 188 -2.86 0.80 19.21
N PRO A 189 -2.63 -0.48 19.58
CA PRO A 189 -2.67 -1.59 18.63
C PRO A 189 -4.01 -1.70 17.89
N ILE A 190 -3.94 -2.06 16.62
CA ILE A 190 -5.08 -2.35 15.73
C ILE A 190 -5.05 -3.83 15.39
N TYR A 191 -3.91 -4.30 14.89
CA TYR A 191 -3.66 -5.69 14.56
C TYR A 191 -2.35 -6.14 15.17
N ASP A 192 -2.39 -7.36 15.70
CA ASP A 192 -1.26 -8.05 16.28
C ASP A 192 -1.12 -9.41 15.56
N ARG A 193 -0.21 -9.48 14.59
CA ARG A 193 0.06 -10.69 13.79
C ARG A 193 1.52 -11.08 13.86
N ASP A 194 1.82 -12.34 13.67
CA ASP A 194 3.17 -12.90 13.83
C ASP A 194 4.23 -12.20 12.96
N SER A 195 3.87 -11.75 11.76
CA SER A 195 4.78 -11.08 10.81
C SER A 195 4.55 -9.57 10.65
N PHE A 196 3.51 -9.01 11.26
CA PHE A 196 3.25 -7.57 11.19
C PHE A 196 2.41 -7.03 12.35
N LYS A 197 2.61 -5.75 12.64
CA LYS A 197 1.80 -4.98 13.58
C LYS A 197 1.18 -3.77 12.89
N GLU A 198 -0.04 -3.43 13.28
CA GLU A 198 -0.65 -2.14 12.95
C GLU A 198 -1.01 -1.38 14.22
N ILE A 199 -0.64 -0.09 14.27
CA ILE A 199 -0.86 0.79 15.41
C ILE A 199 -1.45 2.12 14.96
N TRP A 200 -2.31 2.68 15.81
CA TRP A 200 -2.61 4.10 15.80
C TRP A 200 -1.56 4.83 16.64
N LEU A 201 -0.89 5.80 16.04
CA LEU A 201 -0.26 6.89 16.80
C LEU A 201 -1.36 7.87 17.15
N LEU A 202 -1.69 8.01 18.42
CA LEU A 202 -2.73 8.94 18.87
C LEU A 202 -2.11 10.30 19.10
N PHE A 203 -2.80 11.35 18.66
CA PHE A 203 -2.43 12.73 18.96
C PHE A 203 -2.85 13.08 20.40
N GLU A 204 -2.39 12.27 21.34
CA GLU A 204 -2.59 12.39 22.77
C GLU A 204 -1.46 11.70 23.54
N ASN A 205 -1.28 12.13 24.78
CA ASN A 205 -0.39 11.52 25.76
C ASN A 205 -1.00 11.64 27.16
N ASP A 206 -0.23 11.35 28.20
CA ASP A 206 -0.72 11.41 29.58
C ASP A 206 -1.01 12.84 30.07
N GLN A 207 -0.53 13.85 29.35
CA GLN A 207 -0.74 15.27 29.66
C GLN A 207 -1.95 15.87 28.94
N GLY A 208 -2.40 15.26 27.83
CA GLY A 208 -3.59 15.72 27.12
C GLY A 208 -3.66 15.29 25.66
N ARG A 209 -4.59 15.91 24.92
CA ARG A 209 -4.79 15.70 23.48
C ARG A 209 -4.27 16.89 22.69
N PHE A 210 -3.66 16.61 21.54
CA PHE A 210 -3.09 17.59 20.62
C PHE A 210 -3.49 17.31 19.17
N PRO A 211 -4.81 17.31 18.82
CA PRO A 211 -5.25 17.08 17.45
C PRO A 211 -4.59 18.04 16.45
N LEU A 212 -4.29 17.55 15.24
CA LEU A 212 -3.80 18.39 14.16
C LEU A 212 -5.00 18.99 13.41
N TYR A 213 -5.28 20.27 13.64
CA TYR A 213 -6.42 20.98 13.04
C TYR A 213 -6.13 21.48 11.62
N ARG A 214 -7.18 21.87 10.89
CA ARG A 214 -7.08 22.41 9.52
C ARG A 214 -6.05 23.53 9.44
N GLY A 215 -5.21 23.51 8.40
CA GLY A 215 -4.17 24.50 8.14
C GLY A 215 -2.90 24.33 8.98
N GLN A 216 -2.91 23.46 9.99
CA GLN A 216 -1.75 23.24 10.85
C GLN A 216 -0.73 22.28 10.24
N ARG A 217 0.51 22.44 10.69
CA ARG A 217 1.64 21.55 10.39
C ARG A 217 2.22 20.99 11.66
N THR A 218 2.72 19.77 11.59
CA THR A 218 3.48 19.15 12.66
C THR A 218 4.47 18.14 12.10
N THR A 219 5.36 17.65 12.95
CA THR A 219 6.18 16.47 12.67
C THR A 219 5.75 15.35 13.59
N ILE A 220 5.55 14.15 13.04
CA ILE A 220 5.50 12.93 13.82
C ILE A 220 6.75 12.11 13.55
N SER A 221 7.29 11.46 14.58
CA SER A 221 8.37 10.49 14.43
C SER A 221 8.00 9.20 15.15
N TYR A 222 8.33 8.05 14.56
CA TYR A 222 8.24 6.78 15.26
C TYR A 222 9.47 5.93 15.00
N THR A 223 9.91 5.21 16.03
CA THR A 223 11.08 4.35 16.00
C THR A 223 10.71 2.96 16.48
N TYR A 224 11.26 1.94 15.83
CA TYR A 224 11.16 0.54 16.24
C TYR A 224 12.42 -0.22 15.83
N GLN A 225 12.60 -1.41 16.36
CA GLN A 225 13.74 -2.26 16.04
C GLN A 225 13.29 -3.70 15.74
N VAL A 226 14.04 -4.41 14.91
CA VAL A 226 13.84 -5.84 14.66
C VAL A 226 15.19 -6.49 14.45
N SER A 227 15.36 -7.69 14.99
CA SER A 227 16.57 -8.48 14.79
C SER A 227 16.71 -8.97 13.33
N GLU A 228 17.95 -9.17 12.87
CA GLU A 228 18.27 -9.56 11.49
C GLU A 228 17.79 -10.96 11.12
N ASP A 229 17.52 -11.82 12.11
CA ASP A 229 16.90 -13.12 11.92
C ASP A 229 15.43 -13.00 11.49
N LYS A 230 14.76 -11.90 11.86
CA LYS A 230 13.38 -11.58 11.47
C LYS A 230 13.27 -10.55 10.37
N TRP A 231 14.23 -9.64 10.19
CA TRP A 231 14.21 -8.65 9.11
C TRP A 231 14.97 -9.20 7.87
N GLY A 232 14.30 -9.34 6.73
CA GLY A 232 14.94 -9.65 5.44
C GLY A 232 15.83 -8.52 4.91
N GLN A 233 16.53 -8.74 3.79
CA GLN A 233 17.39 -7.71 3.20
C GLN A 233 16.63 -6.75 2.29
N TRP A 234 15.57 -6.15 2.81
CA TRP A 234 14.72 -5.20 2.10
C TRP A 234 14.11 -4.15 3.03
N PHE A 235 13.77 -2.99 2.46
CA PHE A 235 13.04 -1.94 3.14
C PHE A 235 12.10 -1.22 2.17
N GLN A 236 10.80 -1.19 2.50
CA GLN A 236 9.76 -0.68 1.60
C GLN A 236 8.96 0.46 2.20
N ARG A 237 8.67 1.49 1.40
CA ARG A 237 7.78 2.61 1.72
C ARG A 237 6.60 2.65 0.75
N ALA A 238 5.37 2.59 1.27
CA ALA A 238 4.14 2.71 0.49
C ALA A 238 3.54 4.11 0.64
N VAL A 239 3.23 4.77 -0.48
CA VAL A 239 2.64 6.12 -0.53
C VAL A 239 1.12 6.00 -0.40
N ARG A 240 0.61 6.17 0.82
CA ARG A 240 -0.82 6.06 1.15
C ARG A 240 -1.54 7.39 1.31
N LEU A 241 -0.78 8.48 1.42
CA LEU A 241 -1.28 9.85 1.53
C LEU A 241 -0.55 10.71 0.51
N PRO A 242 -1.18 11.81 0.02
CA PRO A 242 -0.49 12.77 -0.83
C PRO A 242 0.83 13.18 -0.18
N THR A 243 1.94 12.89 -0.86
CA THR A 243 3.30 13.08 -0.32
C THR A 243 4.07 14.00 -1.25
N ARG A 244 4.68 15.07 -0.72
CA ARG A 244 5.52 15.96 -1.54
C ARG A 244 6.94 15.43 -1.69
N ARG A 245 7.52 14.87 -0.63
CA ARG A 245 8.88 14.35 -0.68
C ARG A 245 9.01 13.07 0.14
N LEU A 246 9.63 12.05 -0.45
CA LEU A 246 9.99 10.82 0.24
C LEU A 246 11.51 10.63 0.17
N SER A 247 12.13 10.39 1.31
CA SER A 247 13.56 10.05 1.43
C SER A 247 13.73 8.76 2.23
N VAL A 248 14.60 7.88 1.74
CA VAL A 248 15.01 6.64 2.40
C VAL A 248 16.52 6.68 2.61
N GLN A 249 16.94 6.39 3.84
CA GLN A 249 18.35 6.30 4.22
C GLN A 249 18.62 4.92 4.80
N LEU A 250 19.58 4.20 4.23
CA LEU A 250 20.12 2.96 4.80
C LEU A 250 21.53 3.21 5.31
N ASP A 251 21.85 2.72 6.49
CA ASP A 251 23.14 2.93 7.14
C ASP A 251 23.70 1.58 7.61
N PHE A 252 24.81 1.16 7.02
CA PHE A 252 25.40 -0.17 7.20
C PHE A 252 26.91 -0.10 7.54
N PRO A 253 27.47 -1.09 8.25
CA PRO A 253 28.93 -1.19 8.45
C PRO A 253 29.66 -1.34 7.12
N ALA A 254 30.72 -0.56 6.90
CA ALA A 254 31.52 -0.64 5.67
C ALA A 254 32.23 -2.00 5.54
N SER A 255 32.56 -2.63 6.68
CA SER A 255 33.19 -3.95 6.77
C SER A 255 32.35 -5.11 6.20
N ARG A 256 31.03 -4.91 6.03
CA ARG A 256 30.12 -5.90 5.44
C ARG A 256 30.00 -5.77 3.92
N GLU A 257 30.71 -4.82 3.32
CA GLU A 257 30.68 -4.52 1.88
C GLU A 257 29.24 -4.51 1.29
N PRO A 258 28.34 -3.65 1.82
CA PRO A 258 26.95 -3.63 1.37
C PRO A 258 26.83 -3.13 -0.07
N MET A 259 25.97 -3.81 -0.82
CA MET A 259 25.48 -3.35 -2.12
C MET A 259 23.98 -3.13 -2.03
N VAL A 260 23.49 -1.96 -2.46
CA VAL A 260 22.08 -1.57 -2.39
C VAL A 260 21.55 -1.29 -3.80
N TRP A 261 20.35 -1.77 -4.09
CA TRP A 261 19.57 -1.42 -5.28
C TRP A 261 18.13 -1.14 -4.86
N GLY A 262 17.28 -0.70 -5.80
CA GLY A 262 15.87 -0.56 -5.48
C GLY A 262 14.98 -0.55 -6.69
N VAL A 263 13.70 -0.76 -6.41
CA VAL A 263 12.59 -0.80 -7.35
C VAL A 263 11.45 0.09 -6.86
N GLN A 264 10.64 0.56 -7.79
CA GLN A 264 9.36 1.21 -7.54
C GLN A 264 8.24 0.44 -8.22
N THR A 265 7.17 0.18 -7.49
CA THR A 265 5.97 -0.52 -7.94
C THR A 265 4.82 0.47 -7.91
N SER A 266 4.37 0.96 -9.06
CA SER A 266 3.14 1.75 -9.19
C SER A 266 1.93 0.81 -9.30
N LEU A 267 0.72 1.39 -9.44
CA LEU A 267 -0.49 0.64 -9.77
C LEU A 267 -0.38 -0.17 -11.08
N THR A 268 0.54 0.21 -11.98
CA THR A 268 0.59 -0.29 -13.36
C THR A 268 1.86 -1.03 -13.72
N ALA A 269 2.95 -0.89 -12.95
CA ALA A 269 4.22 -1.54 -13.25
C ALA A 269 5.20 -1.50 -12.08
N GLU A 270 6.06 -2.53 -12.00
CA GLU A 270 7.32 -2.45 -11.27
C GLU A 270 8.45 -2.02 -12.22
N SER A 271 9.33 -1.14 -11.74
CA SER A 271 10.47 -0.61 -12.49
C SER A 271 11.62 -0.26 -11.55
N ALA A 272 12.84 -0.13 -12.07
CA ALA A 272 13.94 0.40 -11.27
C ALA A 272 13.63 1.81 -10.74
N LEU A 273 14.23 2.19 -9.60
CA LEU A 273 14.12 3.56 -9.09
C LEU A 273 14.58 4.55 -10.16
N ARG A 274 13.79 5.61 -10.37
CA ARG A 274 14.08 6.65 -11.38
C ARG A 274 15.33 7.46 -11.03
N THR A 275 15.55 7.67 -9.75
CA THR A 275 16.74 8.32 -9.21
C THR A 275 17.67 7.26 -8.62
N PRO A 276 18.99 7.37 -8.85
CA PRO A 276 19.94 6.41 -8.31
C PRO A 276 20.00 6.49 -6.78
N VAL A 277 20.42 5.40 -6.15
CA VAL A 277 20.75 5.38 -4.73
C VAL A 277 22.16 5.90 -4.57
N GLU A 278 22.30 7.04 -3.88
CA GLU A 278 23.60 7.66 -3.61
C GLU A 278 24.32 6.94 -2.47
N ARG A 279 25.60 6.65 -2.66
CA ARG A 279 26.44 5.99 -1.65
C ARG A 279 27.46 6.98 -1.11
N THR A 280 27.43 7.22 0.21
CA THR A 280 28.36 8.12 0.89
C THR A 280 29.11 7.37 2.01
N PRO A 281 30.45 7.31 1.97
CA PRO A 281 31.23 6.82 3.11
C PRO A 281 31.02 7.71 4.35
N ALA A 282 30.89 7.10 5.52
CA ALA A 282 30.69 7.77 6.80
C ALA A 282 31.53 7.08 7.89
N GLY A 283 32.84 7.31 7.87
CA GLY A 283 33.77 6.65 8.80
C GLY A 283 33.88 5.14 8.54
N ASP A 284 33.61 4.35 9.57
CA ASP A 284 33.54 2.88 9.54
C ASP A 284 32.22 2.35 8.95
N ARG A 285 31.33 3.26 8.53
CA ARG A 285 30.01 2.97 7.98
C ARG A 285 29.86 3.52 6.57
N VAL A 286 28.83 3.06 5.89
CA VAL A 286 28.44 3.53 4.57
C VAL A 286 26.94 3.78 4.55
N ARG A 287 26.58 4.97 4.08
CA ARG A 287 25.21 5.44 3.99
C ARG A 287 24.74 5.40 2.55
N PHE A 288 23.53 4.91 2.35
CA PHE A 288 22.82 4.91 1.09
C PHE A 288 21.61 5.82 1.22
N VAL A 289 21.50 6.83 0.34
CA VAL A 289 20.40 7.79 0.36
C VAL A 289 19.68 7.74 -0.98
N TRP A 290 18.36 7.65 -0.91
CA TRP A 290 17.50 7.73 -2.08
C TRP A 290 16.33 8.65 -1.79
N SER A 291 15.93 9.48 -2.75
CA SER A 291 14.76 10.33 -2.60
C SER A 291 14.00 10.56 -3.90
N THR A 292 12.73 10.95 -3.75
CA THR A 292 11.85 11.31 -4.85
C THR A 292 10.90 12.44 -4.43
N GLU A 293 10.61 13.33 -5.37
CA GLU A 293 9.62 14.41 -5.22
C GLU A 293 8.30 13.97 -5.84
N HIS A 294 7.19 14.39 -5.22
CA HIS A 294 5.81 14.12 -5.63
C HIS A 294 5.55 12.67 -6.04
N PRO A 295 5.91 11.67 -5.20
CA PRO A 295 5.67 10.28 -5.57
C PRO A 295 4.18 10.02 -5.79
N PRO A 296 3.79 9.26 -6.84
CA PRO A 296 2.39 8.99 -7.10
C PRO A 296 1.75 8.20 -5.97
N MET A 297 0.48 8.49 -5.70
CA MET A 297 -0.34 7.72 -4.76
C MET A 297 -0.30 6.22 -5.09
N HIS A 298 -0.38 5.40 -4.03
CA HIS A 298 -0.35 3.93 -4.07
C HIS A 298 0.95 3.31 -4.60
N THR A 299 1.96 4.11 -4.94
CA THR A 299 3.29 3.62 -5.32
C THR A 299 4.03 3.07 -4.10
N ARG A 300 4.76 1.97 -4.30
CA ARG A 300 5.66 1.36 -3.32
C ARG A 300 7.10 1.52 -3.79
N TYR A 301 7.99 1.95 -2.91
CA TYR A 301 9.42 2.05 -3.18
C TYR A 301 10.14 1.07 -2.28
N ARG A 302 10.86 0.11 -2.86
CA ARG A 302 11.55 -0.96 -2.15
C ARG A 302 13.04 -0.87 -2.45
N LEU A 303 13.84 -0.72 -1.39
CA LEU A 303 15.29 -0.83 -1.46
C LEU A 303 15.69 -2.20 -0.94
N GLU A 304 16.64 -2.84 -1.60
CA GLU A 304 17.17 -4.16 -1.27
C GLU A 304 18.68 -4.10 -1.17
N TRP A 305 19.26 -5.01 -0.41
CA TRP A 305 20.70 -5.06 -0.27
C TRP A 305 21.25 -6.48 -0.15
N ARG A 306 22.56 -6.59 -0.30
CA ARG A 306 23.33 -7.78 0.05
C ARG A 306 24.67 -7.37 0.64
N PHE A 307 25.23 -8.22 1.49
CA PHE A 307 26.59 -8.08 2.02
C PHE A 307 27.54 -8.98 1.21
N ARG A 308 28.69 -8.47 0.76
CA ARG A 308 29.69 -9.28 0.06
C ARG A 308 30.61 -9.95 1.10
N SER A 309 30.45 -11.28 1.18
CA SER A 309 31.23 -12.28 1.94
C SER A 309 31.01 -12.50 3.45
N PRO A 310 31.20 -13.76 3.91
CA PRO A 310 31.11 -14.21 5.30
C PRO A 310 32.45 -14.14 6.04
N VAL A 311 32.36 -14.18 7.37
CA VAL A 311 33.49 -14.26 8.33
C VAL A 311 34.39 -15.46 8.02
N PRO A 312 35.74 -15.33 8.03
CA PRO A 312 36.65 -16.47 7.94
C PRO A 312 36.63 -17.24 9.26
N GLY A 313 36.23 -18.52 9.26
CA GLY A 313 36.49 -19.38 10.44
C GLY A 313 35.57 -20.56 10.72
N GLN A 314 34.46 -20.78 10.01
CA GLN A 314 33.66 -21.99 10.22
C GLN A 314 33.69 -22.89 8.99
N ARG A 315 34.44 -24.00 9.12
CA ARG A 315 34.29 -25.18 8.27
C ARG A 315 32.91 -25.78 8.54
N GLU A 316 31.96 -25.54 7.64
CA GLU A 316 30.85 -26.47 7.46
C GLU A 316 31.26 -27.49 6.38
N PRO A 317 31.09 -28.80 6.65
CA PRO A 317 31.44 -29.86 5.71
C PRO A 317 30.44 -29.88 4.54
N ASP A 318 30.97 -30.06 3.33
CA ASP A 318 30.30 -30.31 2.04
C ASP A 318 28.82 -29.88 1.92
N ARG A 319 28.61 -28.68 1.36
CA ARG A 319 27.33 -28.29 0.75
C ARG A 319 27.14 -29.04 -0.59
N PRO A 320 26.04 -29.78 -0.78
CA PRO A 320 25.41 -29.86 -2.08
C PRO A 320 24.71 -28.51 -2.35
N VAL A 321 24.89 -27.97 -3.55
CA VAL A 321 24.15 -26.79 -4.03
C VAL A 321 22.67 -27.17 -4.15
N ALA A 322 21.85 -26.77 -3.17
CA ALA A 322 20.39 -26.80 -3.30
C ALA A 322 19.95 -25.54 -4.06
N GLY A 323 19.42 -25.73 -5.26
CA GLY A 323 19.01 -24.68 -6.17
C GLY A 323 17.82 -23.85 -5.65
N THR A 324 17.76 -22.59 -6.06
CA THR A 324 16.54 -21.79 -6.01
C THR A 324 15.44 -22.56 -6.72
N ALA A 325 14.31 -22.81 -6.05
CA ALA A 325 13.22 -23.53 -6.68
C ALA A 325 12.78 -22.81 -7.97
N ARG A 326 12.65 -23.53 -9.07
CA ARG A 326 12.22 -22.96 -10.36
C ARG A 326 10.81 -22.36 -10.22
N ALA A 327 10.42 -21.43 -11.10
CA ALA A 327 9.09 -20.85 -11.01
C ALA A 327 7.98 -21.89 -11.24
N SER A 328 8.25 -22.92 -12.07
CA SER A 328 7.42 -24.13 -12.18
C SER A 328 7.30 -24.93 -10.87
N GLU A 329 8.34 -25.01 -10.06
CA GLU A 329 8.31 -25.70 -8.76
C GLU A 329 7.45 -24.93 -7.76
N ARG A 330 7.44 -23.59 -7.80
CA ARG A 330 6.49 -22.76 -7.04
C ARG A 330 5.04 -22.95 -7.48
N MET A 331 4.79 -23.09 -8.78
CA MET A 331 3.44 -23.39 -9.27
C MET A 331 2.99 -24.79 -8.85
N THR A 332 3.92 -25.76 -8.83
CA THR A 332 3.66 -27.11 -8.32
C THR A 332 3.25 -27.08 -6.85
N SER A 333 3.91 -26.27 -6.00
CA SER A 333 3.61 -26.23 -4.57
C SER A 333 2.21 -25.70 -4.23
N VAL A 334 1.60 -24.91 -5.13
CA VAL A 334 0.20 -24.44 -4.97
C VAL A 334 -0.84 -25.32 -5.66
N GLY A 335 -0.41 -26.49 -6.18
CA GLY A 335 -1.27 -27.52 -6.74
C GLY A 335 -1.44 -27.44 -8.26
N ILE A 336 -0.60 -26.68 -8.96
CA ILE A 336 -0.68 -26.57 -10.43
C ILE A 336 0.07 -27.73 -11.08
N VAL A 337 -0.67 -28.52 -11.85
CA VAL A 337 -0.16 -29.60 -12.70
C VAL A 337 0.79 -29.00 -13.74
N GLN A 338 2.01 -29.54 -13.81
CA GLN A 338 3.06 -29.06 -14.71
C GLN A 338 3.10 -29.82 -16.04
N ARG A 339 3.66 -29.18 -17.06
CA ARG A 339 3.84 -29.72 -18.42
C ARG A 339 4.67 -31.02 -18.36
N GLY A 340 4.15 -32.05 -19.01
CA GLY A 340 4.68 -33.41 -18.95
C GLY A 340 3.71 -34.38 -18.26
N ASP A 341 2.72 -33.86 -17.54
CA ASP A 341 1.58 -34.63 -17.05
C ASP A 341 0.52 -34.79 -18.16
N ASP A 342 0.14 -36.05 -18.43
CA ASP A 342 -0.83 -36.40 -19.48
C ASP A 342 -2.20 -35.76 -19.27
N ARG A 343 -2.56 -35.39 -18.03
CA ARG A 343 -3.85 -34.74 -17.73
C ARG A 343 -4.00 -33.40 -18.44
N LEU A 344 -2.89 -32.69 -18.72
CA LEU A 344 -2.92 -31.43 -19.47
C LEU A 344 -3.15 -31.62 -20.98
N ARG A 345 -3.06 -32.87 -21.46
CA ARG A 345 -3.25 -33.25 -22.87
C ARG A 345 -4.60 -33.94 -23.12
N GLN A 346 -5.40 -34.14 -22.08
CA GLN A 346 -6.72 -34.75 -22.17
C GLN A 346 -7.80 -33.66 -22.27
N PRO A 347 -8.71 -33.75 -23.25
CA PRO A 347 -9.89 -32.89 -23.28
C PRO A 347 -10.72 -33.06 -22.00
N ALA A 348 -11.15 -31.94 -21.44
CA ALA A 348 -11.97 -31.89 -20.24
C ALA A 348 -13.40 -32.37 -20.52
N ARG A 349 -14.03 -32.99 -19.51
CA ARG A 349 -15.40 -33.46 -19.57
C ARG A 349 -16.37 -32.29 -19.36
N SER A 350 -17.41 -32.21 -20.20
CA SER A 350 -18.50 -31.26 -20.00
C SER A 350 -19.38 -31.62 -18.81
N PHE A 351 -19.87 -30.61 -18.10
CA PHE A 351 -20.93 -30.75 -17.10
C PHE A 351 -22.28 -30.99 -17.79
N ASP A 352 -23.13 -31.83 -17.20
CA ASP A 352 -24.53 -31.95 -17.57
C ASP A 352 -25.36 -30.98 -16.73
N LEU A 353 -25.41 -29.70 -17.14
CA LEU A 353 -26.09 -28.64 -16.37
C LEU A 353 -27.58 -28.58 -16.70
N PRO A 354 -28.46 -28.42 -15.70
CA PRO A 354 -28.18 -28.11 -14.29
C PRO A 354 -27.95 -29.31 -13.37
N ALA A 355 -28.00 -30.56 -13.86
CA ALA A 355 -27.88 -31.75 -13.00
C ALA A 355 -26.55 -31.79 -12.21
N ASP A 356 -25.47 -31.29 -12.81
CA ASP A 356 -24.14 -31.17 -12.21
C ASP A 356 -23.87 -29.81 -11.52
N GLU A 357 -24.89 -28.98 -11.25
CA GLU A 357 -24.72 -27.61 -10.70
C GLU A 357 -23.87 -27.57 -9.42
N ALA A 358 -24.16 -28.45 -8.45
CA ALA A 358 -23.42 -28.51 -7.19
C ALA A 358 -21.94 -28.83 -7.41
N HIS A 359 -21.66 -29.76 -8.33
CA HIS A 359 -20.30 -30.15 -8.69
C HIS A 359 -19.57 -29.03 -9.44
N ALA A 360 -20.27 -28.31 -10.32
CA ALA A 360 -19.73 -27.13 -10.99
C ALA A 360 -19.31 -26.04 -9.98
N HIS A 361 -20.12 -25.79 -8.94
CA HIS A 361 -19.76 -24.87 -7.87
C HIS A 361 -18.51 -25.30 -7.09
N GLU A 362 -18.35 -26.59 -6.81
CA GLU A 362 -17.15 -27.12 -6.13
C GLU A 362 -15.88 -26.93 -6.98
N VAL A 363 -15.97 -27.24 -8.28
CA VAL A 363 -14.85 -27.04 -9.22
C VAL A 363 -14.48 -25.56 -9.33
N VAL A 364 -15.46 -24.68 -9.49
CA VAL A 364 -15.23 -23.22 -9.55
C VAL A 364 -14.67 -22.68 -8.24
N GLY A 365 -15.15 -23.16 -7.09
CA GLY A 365 -14.59 -22.81 -5.78
C GLY A 365 -13.12 -23.21 -5.65
N SER A 366 -12.76 -24.40 -6.14
CA SER A 366 -11.37 -24.89 -6.16
C SER A 366 -10.47 -24.03 -7.06
N LEU A 367 -10.98 -23.62 -8.22
CA LEU A 367 -10.29 -22.71 -9.13
C LEU A 367 -10.05 -21.34 -8.51
N ARG A 368 -11.08 -20.75 -7.87
CA ARG A 368 -10.94 -19.44 -7.21
C ARG A 368 -9.92 -19.48 -6.08
N ALA A 369 -10.00 -20.49 -5.20
CA ALA A 369 -9.03 -20.66 -4.13
C ALA A 369 -7.60 -20.86 -4.65
N ALA A 370 -7.43 -21.51 -5.81
CA ALA A 370 -6.11 -21.65 -6.43
C ALA A 370 -5.61 -20.33 -7.04
N LEU A 371 -6.46 -19.57 -7.73
CA LEU A 371 -6.13 -18.24 -8.24
C LEU A 371 -5.70 -17.30 -7.10
N ASP A 372 -6.39 -17.31 -5.96
CA ASP A 372 -6.02 -16.52 -4.79
C ASP A 372 -4.60 -16.88 -4.30
N ARG A 373 -4.30 -18.18 -4.13
CA ARG A 373 -2.95 -18.64 -3.75
C ARG A 373 -1.89 -18.25 -4.79
N ILE A 374 -2.21 -18.31 -6.07
CA ILE A 374 -1.27 -17.95 -7.15
C ILE A 374 -1.03 -16.43 -7.16
N GLY A 375 -2.07 -15.62 -6.93
CA GLY A 375 -1.98 -14.16 -6.82
C GLY A 375 -1.11 -13.70 -5.65
N GLU A 376 -1.05 -14.47 -4.56
CA GLU A 376 -0.10 -14.25 -3.46
C GLU A 376 1.36 -14.52 -3.87
N LEU A 377 1.60 -15.47 -4.78
CA LEU A 377 2.94 -15.84 -5.24
C LEU A 377 3.49 -14.94 -6.36
N TYR A 378 2.63 -14.50 -7.27
CA TYR A 378 3.01 -13.68 -8.41
C TYR A 378 1.93 -12.63 -8.71
N PRO A 379 2.28 -11.33 -8.80
CA PRO A 379 1.33 -10.32 -9.27
C PRO A 379 1.20 -10.39 -10.81
N PHE A 380 -0.03 -10.58 -11.31
CA PHE A 380 -0.32 -10.71 -12.74
C PHE A 380 -0.89 -9.42 -13.34
N GLY A 381 -0.03 -8.48 -13.72
CA GLY A 381 -0.46 -7.19 -14.34
C GLY A 381 -1.12 -7.28 -15.72
N LYS A 382 -1.27 -8.49 -16.30
CA LYS A 382 -1.94 -8.74 -17.60
C LYS A 382 -3.30 -9.43 -17.43
N GLY A 383 -3.74 -9.67 -16.19
CA GLY A 383 -4.80 -10.62 -15.87
C GLY A 383 -4.25 -12.04 -15.77
N MET A 384 -5.06 -12.94 -15.21
CA MET A 384 -4.71 -14.34 -14.97
C MET A 384 -5.87 -15.23 -15.35
N GLY A 385 -5.57 -16.38 -15.97
CA GLY A 385 -6.55 -17.44 -16.19
C GLY A 385 -6.12 -18.73 -15.52
N LEU A 386 -7.09 -19.57 -15.19
CA LEU A 386 -6.86 -20.91 -14.70
C LEU A 386 -7.99 -21.85 -15.14
N ALA A 387 -7.62 -22.94 -15.81
CA ALA A 387 -8.52 -24.01 -16.21
C ALA A 387 -8.45 -25.22 -15.26
N ALA A 388 -9.58 -25.91 -15.05
CA ALA A 388 -9.65 -27.04 -14.13
C ALA A 388 -8.60 -28.15 -14.36
N PRO A 389 -8.23 -28.50 -15.61
CA PRO A 389 -7.16 -29.48 -15.86
C PRO A 389 -5.81 -29.10 -15.24
N GLN A 390 -5.54 -27.81 -15.05
CA GLN A 390 -4.32 -27.32 -14.41
C GLN A 390 -4.30 -27.59 -12.90
N LEU A 391 -5.45 -27.90 -12.28
CA LEU A 391 -5.54 -28.43 -10.91
C LEU A 391 -5.69 -29.96 -10.89
N GLY A 392 -5.59 -30.63 -12.05
CA GLY A 392 -5.82 -32.06 -12.17
C GLY A 392 -7.31 -32.44 -12.16
N LEU A 393 -8.21 -31.48 -12.35
CA LEU A 393 -9.65 -31.69 -12.43
C LEU A 393 -10.06 -31.77 -13.91
N SER A 394 -10.56 -32.91 -14.36
CA SER A 394 -10.91 -33.15 -15.77
C SER A 394 -12.30 -32.60 -16.16
N TRP A 395 -12.64 -31.38 -15.76
CA TRP A 395 -13.94 -30.75 -16.00
C TRP A 395 -13.84 -29.45 -16.81
N ALA A 396 -14.82 -29.18 -17.66
CA ALA A 396 -14.83 -28.03 -18.57
C ALA A 396 -15.19 -26.72 -17.85
N ALA A 397 -14.35 -26.30 -16.91
CA ALA A 397 -14.48 -25.05 -16.17
C ALA A 397 -13.18 -24.24 -16.22
N ALA A 398 -13.29 -22.93 -16.42
CA ALA A 398 -12.18 -21.99 -16.35
C ALA A 398 -12.59 -20.68 -15.69
N LEU A 399 -11.64 -20.04 -15.02
CA LEU A 399 -11.76 -18.69 -14.47
C LEU A 399 -10.77 -17.77 -15.16
N VAL A 400 -11.20 -16.53 -15.45
CA VAL A 400 -10.31 -15.47 -15.94
C VAL A 400 -10.51 -14.23 -15.09
N GLN A 401 -9.45 -13.82 -14.40
CA GLN A 401 -9.34 -12.55 -13.72
C GLN A 401 -8.78 -11.49 -14.70
N PRO A 402 -9.51 -10.41 -14.96
CA PRO A 402 -9.02 -9.29 -15.75
C PRO A 402 -7.79 -8.62 -15.11
N PRO A 403 -7.01 -7.85 -15.89
CA PRO A 403 -5.88 -7.08 -15.37
C PRO A 403 -6.28 -5.96 -14.39
N ASP A 404 -7.52 -5.51 -14.44
CA ASP A 404 -8.09 -4.54 -13.51
C ASP A 404 -8.90 -5.28 -12.44
N ASP A 405 -8.55 -5.09 -11.16
CA ASP A 405 -9.22 -5.76 -10.04
C ASP A 405 -10.64 -5.21 -9.77
N GLU A 406 -11.03 -4.12 -10.44
CA GLU A 406 -12.41 -3.60 -10.41
C GLU A 406 -13.36 -4.36 -11.36
N ASP A 407 -12.83 -5.09 -12.35
CA ASP A 407 -13.64 -5.89 -13.27
C ASP A 407 -14.03 -7.25 -12.66
N GLU A 408 -15.26 -7.70 -12.93
CA GLU A 408 -15.73 -8.99 -12.44
C GLU A 408 -14.95 -10.16 -13.07
N MET A 409 -14.57 -11.11 -12.22
CA MET A 409 -13.97 -12.39 -12.64
C MET A 409 -14.93 -13.14 -13.58
N VAL A 410 -14.42 -13.53 -14.74
CA VAL A 410 -15.18 -14.28 -15.74
C VAL A 410 -15.17 -15.75 -15.35
N VAL A 411 -16.35 -16.34 -15.23
CA VAL A 411 -16.55 -17.78 -15.02
C VAL A 411 -17.02 -18.40 -16.34
N LEU A 412 -16.37 -19.46 -16.78
CA LEU A 412 -16.70 -20.17 -18.02
C LEU A 412 -16.98 -21.64 -17.72
N LEU A 413 -18.22 -22.09 -17.92
CA LEU A 413 -18.63 -23.50 -17.85
C LEU A 413 -18.97 -24.00 -19.25
N ASN A 414 -18.49 -25.20 -19.59
CA ASN A 414 -18.63 -25.78 -20.92
C ASN A 414 -18.30 -24.82 -22.08
N PRO A 415 -17.25 -23.97 -21.99
CA PRO A 415 -17.05 -22.92 -22.99
C PRO A 415 -16.59 -23.49 -24.33
N ARG A 416 -17.05 -22.87 -25.41
CA ARG A 416 -16.65 -23.16 -26.79
C ARG A 416 -16.55 -21.88 -27.60
N VAL A 417 -15.47 -21.73 -28.37
CA VAL A 417 -15.36 -20.66 -29.37
C VAL A 417 -16.33 -20.94 -30.52
N VAL A 418 -17.31 -20.05 -30.72
CA VAL A 418 -18.31 -20.13 -31.80
C VAL A 418 -18.06 -19.10 -32.91
N GLY A 419 -17.16 -18.15 -32.68
CA GLY A 419 -16.70 -17.20 -33.70
C GLY A 419 -15.39 -16.52 -33.33
N SER A 420 -14.65 -16.06 -34.33
CA SER A 420 -13.37 -15.34 -34.14
C SER A 420 -13.15 -14.31 -35.23
N SER A 421 -12.46 -13.21 -34.92
CA SER A 421 -12.04 -12.23 -35.93
C SER A 421 -10.95 -12.80 -36.85
N SER A 422 -10.89 -12.29 -38.08
CA SER A 422 -9.75 -12.50 -38.99
C SER A 422 -8.53 -11.66 -38.58
N GLU A 423 -8.74 -10.53 -37.90
CA GLU A 423 -7.67 -9.73 -37.31
C GLU A 423 -7.01 -10.50 -36.17
N THR A 424 -5.67 -10.55 -36.18
CA THR A 424 -4.86 -11.28 -35.21
C THR A 424 -3.69 -10.44 -34.73
N ASP A 425 -3.15 -10.76 -33.56
CA ASP A 425 -1.88 -10.22 -33.07
C ASP A 425 -0.95 -11.33 -32.55
N GLU A 426 0.34 -11.02 -32.46
CA GLU A 426 1.36 -11.91 -31.92
C GLU A 426 1.91 -11.32 -30.61
N GLN A 427 1.73 -12.07 -29.52
CA GLN A 427 2.14 -11.64 -28.18
C GLN A 427 2.72 -12.81 -27.42
N TYR A 428 3.56 -12.48 -26.44
CA TYR A 428 4.17 -13.47 -25.57
C TYR A 428 3.18 -13.94 -24.50
N GLU A 429 2.95 -15.24 -24.47
CA GLU A 429 2.16 -15.94 -23.46
C GLU A 429 3.08 -16.66 -22.47
N GLY A 430 2.57 -16.82 -21.25
CA GLY A 430 3.10 -17.76 -20.26
C GLY A 430 1.97 -18.67 -19.79
N CYS A 431 2.33 -19.76 -19.12
CA CYS A 431 1.38 -20.73 -18.58
C CYS A 431 1.79 -21.13 -17.17
N LEU A 432 0.83 -21.21 -16.25
CA LEU A 432 1.06 -21.64 -14.86
C LEU A 432 1.60 -23.08 -14.79
N SER A 433 1.26 -23.91 -15.77
CA SER A 433 1.74 -25.30 -15.88
C SER A 433 3.18 -25.42 -16.40
N PHE A 434 3.83 -24.34 -16.84
CA PHE A 434 5.26 -24.34 -17.18
C PHE A 434 5.78 -22.90 -17.19
N PHE A 435 5.82 -22.34 -15.98
CA PHE A 435 5.95 -20.90 -15.78
C PHE A 435 7.33 -20.31 -16.11
N ASP A 436 8.36 -21.15 -16.25
CA ASP A 436 9.75 -20.74 -16.45
C ASP A 436 10.03 -20.12 -17.82
N VAL A 437 9.08 -20.14 -18.75
CA VAL A 437 9.28 -19.73 -20.14
C VAL A 437 8.12 -18.91 -20.69
N ARG A 438 8.38 -18.16 -21.75
CA ARG A 438 7.38 -17.44 -22.54
C ARG A 438 7.51 -17.80 -24.02
N GLY A 439 6.40 -17.87 -24.73
CA GLY A 439 6.41 -18.08 -26.18
C GLY A 439 5.54 -17.08 -26.91
N LEU A 440 5.98 -16.67 -28.09
CA LEU A 440 5.22 -15.78 -28.96
C LEU A 440 4.13 -16.59 -29.67
N VAL A 441 2.87 -16.18 -29.50
CA VAL A 441 1.70 -16.89 -30.02
C VAL A 441 0.85 -15.93 -30.81
N ARG A 442 0.31 -16.40 -31.94
CA ARG A 442 -0.69 -15.65 -32.72
C ARG A 442 -2.09 -15.96 -32.21
N ARG A 443 -2.91 -14.94 -31.89
CA ARG A 443 -4.32 -15.12 -31.54
C ARG A 443 -5.24 -14.10 -32.23
N PRO A 444 -6.53 -14.45 -32.46
CA PRO A 444 -7.55 -13.49 -32.88
C PRO A 444 -7.72 -12.36 -31.87
N LEU A 445 -7.95 -11.13 -32.38
CA LEU A 445 -8.23 -9.97 -31.54
C LEU A 445 -9.63 -10.00 -30.92
N ARG A 446 -10.56 -10.80 -31.44
CA ARG A 446 -11.90 -10.98 -30.86
C ARG A 446 -12.33 -12.43 -30.93
N LEU A 447 -12.99 -12.90 -29.87
CA LEU A 447 -13.63 -14.21 -29.79
C LEU A 447 -15.10 -14.05 -29.38
N LEU A 448 -15.97 -14.85 -29.98
CA LEU A 448 -17.33 -15.12 -29.51
C LEU A 448 -17.30 -16.50 -28.86
N VAL A 449 -17.63 -16.57 -27.58
CA VAL A 449 -17.57 -17.79 -26.79
C VAL A 449 -18.97 -18.10 -26.28
N GLU A 450 -19.50 -19.26 -26.67
CA GLU A 450 -20.67 -19.86 -26.05
C GLU A 450 -20.23 -20.55 -24.75
N HIS A 451 -20.93 -20.32 -23.65
CA HIS A 451 -20.71 -20.98 -22.36
C HIS A 451 -22.06 -21.12 -21.63
N GLU A 452 -22.09 -21.87 -20.55
CA GLU A 452 -23.32 -22.18 -19.81
C GLU A 452 -23.33 -21.52 -18.43
N SER A 453 -24.50 -21.06 -17.98
CA SER A 453 -24.72 -20.73 -16.58
C SER A 453 -24.87 -22.01 -15.75
N TYR A 454 -24.78 -21.90 -14.42
CA TYR A 454 -25.03 -23.03 -13.51
C TYR A 454 -26.41 -23.69 -13.73
N GLY A 455 -27.41 -22.94 -14.20
CA GLY A 455 -28.73 -23.45 -14.55
C GLY A 455 -28.81 -24.18 -15.90
N GLY A 456 -27.71 -24.31 -16.65
CA GLY A 456 -27.65 -24.93 -17.98
C GLY A 456 -28.06 -24.02 -19.15
N SER A 457 -28.35 -22.74 -18.89
CA SER A 457 -28.67 -21.78 -19.95
C SER A 457 -27.42 -21.36 -20.71
N ARG A 458 -27.46 -21.44 -22.04
CA ARG A 458 -26.35 -20.99 -22.91
C ARG A 458 -26.33 -19.49 -23.09
N VAL A 459 -25.13 -18.93 -23.01
CA VAL A 459 -24.82 -17.50 -23.18
C VAL A 459 -23.67 -17.37 -24.16
N ILE A 460 -23.77 -16.42 -25.10
CA ILE A 460 -22.64 -16.07 -25.98
C ILE A 460 -22.07 -14.74 -25.51
N THR A 461 -20.79 -14.74 -25.15
CA THR A 461 -20.06 -13.54 -24.72
C THR A 461 -18.98 -13.18 -25.73
N ALA A 462 -18.89 -11.89 -26.07
CA ALA A 462 -17.85 -11.36 -26.93
C ALA A 462 -16.67 -10.86 -26.08
N PHE A 463 -15.49 -11.40 -26.35
CA PHE A 463 -14.24 -10.96 -25.74
C PHE A 463 -13.35 -10.30 -26.78
N ALA A 464 -12.58 -9.29 -26.35
CA ALA A 464 -11.67 -8.55 -27.22
C ALA A 464 -10.28 -8.42 -26.60
N ARG A 465 -9.26 -8.29 -27.46
CA ARG A 465 -7.89 -7.96 -27.10
C ARG A 465 -7.36 -8.89 -26.00
N GLY A 466 -6.83 -8.33 -24.91
CA GLY A 466 -6.17 -9.10 -23.84
C GLY A 466 -7.08 -10.18 -23.27
N MET A 467 -8.36 -9.85 -23.10
CA MET A 467 -9.36 -10.77 -22.59
C MET A 467 -9.65 -11.91 -23.57
N ALA A 468 -9.73 -11.64 -24.87
CA ALA A 468 -9.92 -12.67 -25.89
C ALA A 468 -8.78 -13.70 -25.87
N ARG A 469 -7.53 -13.26 -25.64
CA ARG A 469 -6.40 -14.19 -25.54
C ARG A 469 -6.37 -14.96 -24.24
N LEU A 470 -6.65 -14.32 -23.09
CA LEU A 470 -6.74 -15.05 -21.81
C LEU A 470 -7.81 -16.13 -21.89
N VAL A 471 -9.03 -15.77 -22.32
CA VAL A 471 -10.13 -16.72 -22.51
C VAL A 471 -9.75 -17.81 -23.51
N GLY A 472 -9.16 -17.45 -24.64
CA GLY A 472 -8.72 -18.43 -25.63
C GLY A 472 -7.64 -19.37 -25.09
N HIS A 473 -6.77 -18.91 -24.20
CA HIS A 473 -5.73 -19.72 -23.56
C HIS A 473 -6.34 -20.75 -22.61
N GLU A 474 -7.31 -20.34 -21.78
CA GLU A 474 -7.98 -21.27 -20.88
C GLU A 474 -8.84 -22.28 -21.64
N ILE A 475 -9.50 -21.88 -22.74
CA ILE A 475 -10.24 -22.83 -23.59
C ILE A 475 -9.28 -23.86 -24.21
N ASP A 476 -8.06 -23.46 -24.62
CA ASP A 476 -7.07 -24.44 -25.10
C ASP A 476 -6.76 -25.50 -24.04
N HIS A 477 -6.59 -25.09 -22.77
CA HIS A 477 -6.37 -26.04 -21.68
C HIS A 477 -7.53 -27.02 -21.50
N LEU A 478 -8.77 -26.57 -21.66
CA LEU A 478 -9.95 -27.45 -21.63
C LEU A 478 -10.00 -28.41 -22.82
N GLU A 479 -9.38 -28.07 -23.95
CA GLU A 479 -9.25 -28.94 -25.12
C GLU A 479 -8.01 -29.84 -25.08
N GLY A 480 -7.22 -29.81 -24.01
CA GLY A 480 -5.96 -30.56 -23.90
C GLY A 480 -4.81 -29.98 -24.73
N LYS A 481 -4.91 -28.70 -25.11
CA LYS A 481 -3.91 -27.98 -25.89
C LYS A 481 -3.14 -27.02 -25.00
N LEU A 482 -1.86 -26.86 -25.29
CA LEU A 482 -1.00 -25.87 -24.65
C LEU A 482 -0.70 -24.76 -25.66
N TYR A 483 -0.40 -23.55 -25.20
CA TYR A 483 -0.09 -22.44 -26.10
C TYR A 483 1.10 -22.76 -27.04
N THR A 484 2.00 -23.68 -26.64
CA THR A 484 3.11 -24.15 -27.47
C THR A 484 2.66 -24.82 -28.75
N ASP A 485 1.46 -25.41 -28.77
CA ASP A 485 0.89 -26.02 -29.97
C ASP A 485 0.39 -24.97 -30.98
N ARG A 486 0.24 -23.72 -30.53
CA ARG A 486 -0.12 -22.56 -31.36
C ARG A 486 1.08 -21.69 -31.76
N MET A 487 2.29 -22.01 -31.29
CA MET A 487 3.50 -21.30 -31.68
C MET A 487 3.89 -21.65 -33.12
N THR A 488 4.46 -20.69 -33.84
CA THR A 488 5.04 -20.95 -35.16
C THR A 488 6.16 -21.98 -35.04
N PRO A 489 6.13 -23.09 -35.82
CA PRO A 489 7.17 -24.12 -35.77
C PRO A 489 8.57 -23.55 -35.90
N GLY A 490 9.50 -24.00 -35.06
CA GLY A 490 10.88 -23.50 -35.01
C GLY A 490 11.11 -22.26 -34.14
N THR A 491 10.07 -21.67 -33.55
CA THR A 491 10.21 -20.56 -32.59
C THR A 491 10.69 -21.08 -31.23
N THR A 492 11.72 -20.44 -30.66
CA THR A 492 12.29 -20.85 -29.37
C THR A 492 11.53 -20.19 -28.21
N LEU A 493 11.32 -20.96 -27.14
CA LEU A 493 10.78 -20.45 -25.88
C LEU A 493 11.83 -19.57 -25.19
N VAL A 494 11.41 -18.38 -24.74
CA VAL A 494 12.29 -17.42 -24.06
C VAL A 494 12.25 -17.73 -22.56
N PRO A 495 13.39 -17.99 -21.89
CA PRO A 495 13.45 -18.15 -20.44
C PRO A 495 12.87 -16.92 -19.73
N LEU A 496 12.21 -17.13 -18.59
CA LEU A 496 11.59 -16.06 -17.82
C LEU A 496 12.62 -15.00 -17.37
N GLU A 497 13.86 -15.40 -17.07
CA GLU A 497 14.94 -14.48 -16.68
C GLU A 497 15.39 -13.56 -17.84
N GLU A 498 15.25 -14.01 -19.08
CA GLU A 498 15.65 -13.27 -20.28
C GLU A 498 14.49 -12.45 -20.86
N TYR A 499 13.26 -12.79 -20.49
CA TYR A 499 12.07 -12.12 -20.97
C TYR A 499 11.87 -10.75 -20.31
N ARG A 500 12.16 -9.67 -21.06
CA ARG A 500 12.06 -8.27 -20.57
C ARG A 500 10.63 -7.69 -20.57
N GLY A 501 9.60 -8.48 -20.91
CA GLY A 501 8.20 -8.03 -21.07
C GLY A 501 7.25 -8.40 -19.93
N ILE A 502 7.77 -8.56 -18.71
CA ILE A 502 7.03 -9.02 -17.54
C ILE A 502 6.06 -7.92 -17.08
N GLY A 503 4.79 -8.28 -16.88
CA GLY A 503 3.80 -7.45 -16.17
C GLY A 503 3.17 -6.26 -16.91
N ALA A 504 3.69 -5.82 -18.06
CA ALA A 504 3.05 -4.74 -18.82
C ALA A 504 1.80 -5.25 -19.58
N PRO A 505 0.64 -4.58 -19.56
CA PRO A 505 -0.52 -4.94 -20.39
C PRO A 505 -0.10 -5.05 -21.86
N TRP A 506 -0.72 -5.98 -22.61
CA TRP A 506 -0.40 -6.05 -24.04
C TRP A 506 -0.87 -4.77 -24.72
N ARG A 507 -0.02 -4.28 -25.61
CA ARG A 507 -0.29 -3.07 -26.39
C ARG A 507 -0.98 -3.49 -27.69
N TYR A 508 -2.14 -2.91 -27.93
CA TYR A 508 -3.06 -3.26 -29.02
C TYR A 508 -3.43 -2.04 -29.85
#